data_AF-A0A7Z0MER1-F1
#
_entry.id   AF-A0A7Z0MER1-F1
#
_cell.length_a   1.000
_cell.length_b   1.000
_cell.length_c   1.000
_cell.angle_alpha   90.00
_cell.angle_beta   90.00
_cell.angle_gamma   90.00
#
_symmetry.space_group_name_H-M   'P 1'
#
loop_
_entity.id
_entity.type
_entity.pdbx_description
1 polymer ?
#
loop_
_entity_poly.entity_id
_entity_poly.type
_entity_poly.pdbx_seq_one_letter_code
_entity_poly.pdbx_strand_id
1 'polypeptide(L)' 'MTDSKPHNPSPETVRQARQTANLTQTEAAKTVSASMRAWQQWESGERAMPPGLFELFMLKTRQWPLDSKPTPDQSTGAA' A
#
# COMPACT_ATOMS: atom_id res chain seq x y z
N MET A 1 7.41 9.05 22.90
CA MET A 1 7.69 7.94 21.96
C MET A 1 6.37 7.25 21.68
N THR A 2 5.59 7.75 20.72
CA THR A 2 4.36 7.08 20.29
C THR A 2 4.73 6.20 19.10
N ASP A 3 4.98 4.93 19.37
CA ASP A 3 5.07 3.90 18.33
C ASP A 3 3.67 3.78 17.71
N SER A 4 3.44 4.52 16.61
CA SER A 4 2.18 4.48 15.88
C SER A 4 2.04 3.09 15.28
N LYS A 5 1.23 2.26 15.93
CA LYS A 5 0.86 0.93 15.45
C LYS A 5 0.55 1.00 13.94
N PRO A 6 1.17 0.15 13.10
CA PRO A 6 0.95 0.23 11.66
C PRO A 6 -0.51 -0.06 11.35
N HIS A 7 -1.19 0.94 10.76
CA HIS A 7 -2.58 0.82 10.35
C HIS A 7 -2.66 -0.03 9.08
N ASN A 8 -3.73 -0.81 8.98
CA ASN A 8 -3.99 -1.58 7.78
C ASN A 8 -4.21 -0.62 6.60
N PRO A 9 -3.49 -0.77 5.46
CA PRO A 9 -3.70 0.10 4.30
C PRO A 9 -5.15 -0.05 3.80
N SER A 10 -5.66 1.05 3.23
CA SER A 10 -6.98 1.03 2.59
C SER A 10 -6.93 0.23 1.28
N PRO A 11 -8.06 -0.38 0.84
CA PRO A 11 -8.12 -1.11 -0.43
C PRO A 11 -7.68 -0.27 -1.64
N GLU A 12 -7.97 1.03 -1.60
CA GLU A 12 -7.55 1.99 -2.63
C GLU A 12 -6.03 2.16 -2.61
N THR A 13 -5.42 2.34 -1.44
CA THR A 13 -3.96 2.44 -1.29
C THR A 13 -3.25 1.20 -1.84
N VAL A 14 -3.79 0.00 -1.58
CA VAL A 14 -3.25 -1.26 -2.12
C VAL A 14 -3.31 -1.27 -3.64
N ARG A 15 -4.44 -0.86 -4.22
CA ARG A 15 -4.63 -0.79 -5.68
C ARG A 15 -3.71 0.23 -6.33
N GLN A 16 -3.58 1.41 -5.74
CA GLN A 16 -2.68 2.47 -6.23
C GLN A 16 -1.23 2.02 -6.22
N ALA A 17 -0.76 1.42 -5.11
CA ALA A 17 0.61 0.91 -5.02
C ALA A 17 0.91 -0.16 -6.09
N ARG A 18 -0.07 -1.01 -6.42
CA ARG A 18 0.07 -1.96 -7.53
C ARG A 18 0.18 -1.25 -8.88
N GLN A 19 -0.71 -0.29 -9.14
CA GLN A 19 -0.77 0.44 -10.41
C GLN A 19 0.53 1.24 -10.63
N THR A 20 1.05 1.91 -9.60
CA THR A 20 2.34 2.63 -9.65
C THR A 20 3.50 1.69 -9.96
N ALA A 21 3.47 0.46 -9.45
CA ALA A 21 4.46 -0.58 -9.79
C ALA A 21 4.26 -1.20 -11.19
N ASN A 22 3.21 -0.81 -11.93
CA ASN A 22 2.83 -1.39 -13.23
C ASN A 22 2.67 -2.91 -13.21
N LEU A 23 2.20 -3.47 -12.09
CA LEU A 23 2.00 -4.90 -11.92
C LEU A 23 0.54 -5.31 -12.14
N THR A 24 0.33 -6.52 -12.67
CA THR A 24 -0.95 -7.20 -12.59
C THR A 24 -1.25 -7.67 -11.14
N GLN A 25 -2.51 -8.00 -10.83
CA GLN A 25 -2.88 -8.51 -9.51
C GLN A 25 -2.12 -9.81 -9.16
N THR A 26 -1.88 -10.67 -10.15
CA THR A 26 -1.11 -11.91 -9.98
C THR A 26 0.35 -11.65 -9.66
N GLU A 27 0.99 -10.70 -10.35
CA GLU A 27 2.38 -10.34 -10.08
C GLU A 27 2.55 -9.70 -8.72
N ALA A 28 1.62 -8.81 -8.34
CA ALA A 28 1.65 -8.16 -7.04
C ALA A 28 1.49 -9.16 -5.88
N ALA A 29 0.58 -10.13 -6.03
CA ALA A 29 0.44 -11.23 -5.08
C ALA A 29 1.74 -12.04 -4.93
N LYS A 30 2.39 -12.39 -6.05
CA LYS A 30 3.68 -13.12 -6.05
C LYS A 30 4.78 -12.33 -5.36
N THR A 31 4.80 -11.00 -5.46
CA THR A 31 5.78 -10.16 -4.76
C THR A 31 5.77 -10.38 -3.25
N VAL A 32 4.63 -10.69 -2.65
CA VAL A 32 4.50 -10.95 -1.21
C VAL A 32 4.19 -12.40 -0.86
N SER A 33 4.46 -13.33 -1.79
CA SER A 33 4.17 -14.77 -1.62
C SER A 33 2.71 -15.07 -1.25
N ALA A 34 1.78 -14.28 -1.78
CA ALA A 34 0.33 -14.47 -1.60
C ALA A 34 -0.33 -15.03 -2.87
N SER A 35 -1.58 -15.48 -2.74
CA SER A 35 -2.39 -15.89 -3.89
C SER A 35 -3.03 -14.67 -4.58
N MET A 36 -3.30 -14.79 -5.89
CA MET A 36 -4.04 -13.76 -6.65
C MET A 36 -5.38 -13.41 -5.99
N ARG A 37 -6.10 -14.42 -5.48
CA ARG A 37 -7.39 -14.22 -4.81
C ARG A 37 -7.25 -13.39 -3.54
N ALA A 38 -6.22 -13.64 -2.72
CA ALA A 38 -5.97 -12.82 -1.55
C ALA A 38 -5.74 -11.35 -1.94
N TRP A 39 -4.94 -11.11 -2.99
CA TRP A 39 -4.71 -9.75 -3.49
C TRP A 39 -6.00 -9.06 -3.96
N GLN A 40 -6.87 -9.78 -4.67
CA GLN A 40 -8.18 -9.24 -5.09
C GLN A 40 -9.06 -8.86 -3.91
N GLN A 41 -9.10 -9.69 -2.86
CA GLN A 41 -9.87 -9.40 -1.63
C GLN A 41 -9.34 -8.17 -0.90
N TRP A 42 -8.03 -7.96 -0.93
CA TRP A 42 -7.40 -6.75 -0.41
C TRP A 42 -7.78 -5.51 -1.20
N GLU A 43 -7.77 -5.57 -2.53
CA GLU A 43 -8.16 -4.45 -3.40
C GLU A 43 -9.67 -4.19 -3.41
N SER A 44 -10.51 -5.18 -3.09
CA SER A 44 -11.97 -5.01 -3.00
C SER A 44 -12.43 -4.55 -1.61
N GLY A 45 -11.59 -4.72 -0.59
CA GLY A 45 -11.97 -4.49 0.81
C GLY A 45 -12.74 -5.64 1.46
N GLU A 46 -12.91 -6.77 0.77
CA GLU A 46 -13.47 -7.99 1.37
C GLU A 46 -12.57 -8.51 2.51
N ARG A 47 -11.25 -8.30 2.41
CA ARG A 47 -10.29 -8.61 3.46
C ARG A 47 -9.31 -7.46 3.67
N ALA A 48 -8.99 -7.18 4.93
CA ALA A 48 -7.92 -6.25 5.29
C ALA A 48 -6.53 -6.82 4.89
N MET A 49 -5.75 -6.04 4.13
CA MET A 49 -4.36 -6.40 3.79
C MET A 49 -3.43 -6.25 4.99
N PRO A 50 -2.77 -7.30 5.50
CA PRO A 50 -1.89 -7.18 6.65
C PRO A 50 -0.80 -6.11 6.43
N PRO A 51 -0.57 -5.19 7.38
CA PRO A 51 0.38 -4.08 7.20
C PRO A 51 1.79 -4.59 6.82
N GLY A 52 2.31 -5.62 7.50
CA GLY A 52 3.63 -6.18 7.17
C GLY A 52 3.77 -6.74 5.75
N LEU A 53 2.69 -7.25 5.15
CA LEU A 53 2.72 -7.67 3.73
C LEU A 53 2.73 -6.45 2.81
N PHE A 54 1.99 -5.41 3.15
CA PHE A 54 2.02 -4.17 2.38
C PHE A 54 3.39 -3.49 2.46
N GLU A 55 4.02 -3.51 3.64
CA GLU A 55 5.38 -2.99 3.82
C GLU A 55 6.40 -3.77 2.98
N LEU A 56 6.33 -5.11 3.01
CA LEU A 56 7.15 -5.96 2.15
C LEU A 56 6.92 -5.66 0.67
N PHE A 57 5.68 -5.45 0.23
CA PHE A 57 5.34 -5.07 -1.14
C PHE A 57 6.02 -3.75 -1.53
N MET A 58 5.87 -2.73 -0.70
CA MET A 58 6.44 -1.39 -0.92
C MET A 58 7.97 -1.44 -0.99
N LEU A 59 8.62 -2.20 -0.11
CA LEU A 59 10.07 -2.41 -0.14
C LEU A 59 10.53 -3.10 -1.44
N LYS A 60 9.86 -4.18 -1.84
CA LYS A 60 10.23 -4.96 -3.04
C LYS A 60 9.95 -4.20 -4.35
N THR A 61 8.98 -3.29 -4.34
CA THR A 61 8.64 -2.43 -5.49
C THR A 61 9.36 -1.08 -5.47
N ARG A 62 10.26 -0.83 -4.50
CA ARG A 62 10.98 0.45 -4.34
C ARG A 62 10.07 1.66 -4.15
N GLN A 63 8.86 1.43 -3.62
CA GLN A 63 7.88 2.47 -3.31
C GLN A 63 7.93 2.89 -1.83
N TRP A 64 8.78 2.25 -1.03
CA TRP A 64 8.96 2.64 0.37
C TRP A 64 9.47 4.08 0.46
N PRO A 65 8.78 4.97 1.20
CA PRO A 65 9.28 6.32 1.41
C PRO A 65 10.54 6.24 2.28
N LEU A 66 11.71 6.46 1.66
CA LEU A 66 12.99 6.54 2.37
C LEU A 66 13.09 7.83 3.20
N ASP A 67 12.23 8.82 2.94
CA ASP A 67 12.14 10.09 3.65
C ASP A 67 10.69 10.37 4.05
N SER A 68 10.29 9.92 5.23
CA SER A 68 9.09 10.43 5.90
C SER A 68 9.35 11.84 6.42
N LYS A 69 9.43 12.83 5.53
CA LYS A 69 8.95 14.16 5.89
C LYS A 69 7.44 14.15 5.68
N PRO A 70 6.63 14.44 6.71
CA PRO A 70 5.25 14.78 6.44
C PRO A 70 5.31 16.05 5.61
N THR A 71 5.03 15.98 4.31
CA THR A 71 4.64 17.18 3.58
C THR A 71 3.29 17.56 4.15
N PRO A 72 3.15 18.65 4.91
CA PRO A 72 1.83 19.18 5.15
C PRO A 72 1.40 19.73 3.79
N ASP A 73 0.56 18.99 3.06
CA ASP A 73 -0.20 19.57 1.96
C ASP A 73 -1.28 20.46 2.59
N GLN A 74 -0.82 21.62 3.05
CA GLN A 74 -1.62 22.82 3.16
C GLN A 74 -1.83 23.33 1.73
N SER A 75 -2.71 22.70 0.98
CA SER A 75 -3.33 23.36 -0.17
C SER A 75 -4.45 24.26 0.36
N THR A 76 -4.01 25.40 0.90
CA THR A 76 -4.80 26.61 1.08
C THR A 76 -4.90 27.33 -0.27
N GLY A 77 -6.13 27.72 -0.65
CA GLY A 77 -6.44 28.68 -1.72
C GLY A 77 -7.08 28.02 -2.96
N ALA A 78 -8.14 28.53 -3.58
CA ALA A 78 -8.75 29.84 -3.50
C ALA A 78 -10.13 29.82 -4.18
N ALA A 79 -11.11 30.54 -3.60
CA ALA A 79 -12.09 31.41 -4.26
C ALA A 79 -13.14 31.89 -3.25
#